data_AF-A0A3A8GF94-F1
#
_entry.id   AF-A0A3A8GF94-F1
#
_cell.length_a   1.000
_cell.length_b   1.000
_cell.length_c   1.000
_cell.angle_alpha   90.00
_cell.angle_beta   90.00
_cell.angle_gamma   90.00
#
_symmetry.space_group_name_H-M   'P 1'
#
loop_
_entity.id
_entity.type
_entity.pdbx_description
1 polymer ?
#
loop_
_entity_poly.entity_id
_entity_poly.type
_entity_poly.pdbx_seq_one_letter_code
_entity_poly.pdbx_strand_id
1 'polypeptide(L)'
;MSSALSTLCLHCGMCCDGTLFTQVPLRPPEAEALRQRGLSLAVKEDGTAVLPQRCAALEGLCCTVYAERPEACRRYRCQLFNALAEGEVSLEEAKGVVDTAHAKVDAVVRGVGSAEDGRGPAMRQARVAAASLTLAPETRESLAHAEVYLDQHFRGRFRRSGG
;
A
#
# COMPACT_ATOMS: atom_id res chain seq x y z
N MET A 1 -13.06 -10.48 -18.34
CA MET A 1 -11.81 -9.93 -18.94
C MET A 1 -11.16 -9.03 -17.89
N SER A 2 -9.93 -9.36 -17.46
CA SER A 2 -9.16 -8.47 -16.56
C SER A 2 -8.59 -7.32 -17.39
N SER A 3 -8.71 -6.07 -16.92
CA SER A 3 -8.04 -4.95 -17.58
C SER A 3 -6.55 -4.94 -17.24
N ALA A 4 -5.74 -4.22 -18.03
CA ALA A 4 -4.31 -4.03 -17.69
C ALA A 4 -4.16 -3.43 -16.27
N LEU A 5 -5.07 -2.53 -15.90
CA LEU A 5 -5.09 -1.88 -14.59
C LEU A 5 -5.37 -2.85 -13.43
N SER A 6 -6.35 -3.75 -13.57
CA SER A 6 -6.59 -4.76 -12.54
C SER A 6 -5.44 -5.75 -12.44
N THR A 7 -4.81 -6.08 -13.57
CA THR A 7 -3.62 -6.96 -13.62
C THR A 7 -2.45 -6.33 -12.88
N LEU A 8 -2.19 -5.02 -13.05
CA LEU A 8 -1.16 -4.31 -12.29
C LEU A 8 -1.43 -4.34 -10.79
N CYS A 9 -2.66 -4.05 -10.36
CA CYS A 9 -3.01 -4.05 -8.93
C CYS A 9 -2.83 -5.44 -8.29
N LEU A 10 -3.26 -6.48 -8.99
CA LEU A 10 -3.13 -7.89 -8.56
C LEU A 10 -1.68 -8.39 -8.59
N HIS A 11 -0.79 -7.69 -9.28
CA HIS A 11 0.66 -7.91 -9.22
C HIS A 11 1.32 -7.16 -8.05
N CYS A 12 0.77 -6.00 -7.67
CA CYS A 12 1.41 -5.06 -6.74
C CYS A 12 1.04 -5.25 -5.26
N GLY A 13 -0.23 -5.16 -4.90
CA GLY A 13 -0.72 -5.32 -3.52
C GLY A 13 -0.27 -4.28 -2.47
N MET A 14 0.66 -3.35 -2.76
CA MET A 14 1.26 -2.46 -1.74
C MET A 14 0.30 -1.46 -1.07
N CYS A 15 -0.85 -1.22 -1.68
CA CYS A 15 -1.94 -0.44 -1.08
C CYS A 15 -2.69 -1.24 -0.01
N CYS A 16 -2.77 -2.56 -0.19
CA CYS A 16 -3.55 -3.47 0.65
C CYS A 16 -2.71 -4.14 1.75
N ASP A 17 -1.40 -4.27 1.54
CA ASP A 17 -0.51 -4.90 2.52
C ASP A 17 -0.05 -3.94 3.63
N GLY A 18 -0.25 -2.62 3.44
CA GLY A 18 0.14 -1.58 4.39
C GLY A 18 1.46 -0.87 4.06
N THR A 19 2.11 -1.21 2.95
CA THR A 19 3.39 -0.63 2.52
C THR A 19 3.25 0.86 2.21
N LEU A 20 2.22 1.26 1.46
CA LEU A 20 2.03 2.66 1.06
C LEU A 20 1.35 3.52 2.14
N PHE A 21 0.34 2.98 2.80
CA PHE A 21 -0.42 3.64 3.86
C PHE A 21 -1.01 2.59 4.81
N THR A 22 -1.29 2.98 6.05
CA THR A 22 -1.65 2.04 7.13
C THR A 22 -3.15 1.97 7.43
N GLN A 23 -3.97 2.81 6.82
CA GLN A 23 -5.40 2.88 7.11
C GLN A 23 -6.19 3.48 5.95
N VAL A 24 -7.40 2.98 5.76
CA VAL A 24 -8.37 3.51 4.79
C VAL A 24 -9.58 4.06 5.56
N PRO A 25 -9.95 5.35 5.38
CA PRO A 25 -11.14 5.89 6.01
C PRO A 25 -12.40 5.25 5.42
N LEU A 26 -13.39 4.99 6.29
CA LEU A 26 -14.66 4.38 5.92
C LEU A 26 -15.81 5.33 6.23
N ARG A 27 -16.80 5.37 5.35
CA ARG A 27 -18.10 5.96 5.68
C ARG A 27 -18.87 5.02 6.61
N PRO A 28 -19.79 5.53 7.45
CA PRO A 28 -20.52 4.68 8.39
C PRO A 28 -21.23 3.46 7.75
N PRO A 29 -21.90 3.57 6.58
CA PRO A 29 -22.52 2.40 5.94
C PRO A 29 -21.50 1.35 5.47
N GLU A 30 -20.32 1.78 5.03
CA GLU A 30 -19.25 0.88 4.59
C GLU A 30 -18.63 0.14 5.77
N ALA A 31 -18.43 0.85 6.89
CA ALA A 31 -17.93 0.26 8.13
C ALA A 31 -18.88 -0.83 8.63
N GLU A 32 -20.18 -0.59 8.61
CA GLU A 32 -21.18 -1.58 9.00
C GLU A 32 -21.16 -2.82 8.08
N ALA A 33 -21.17 -2.61 6.76
CA ALA A 33 -21.10 -3.71 5.80
C ALA A 33 -19.83 -4.57 5.98
N LEU A 34 -18.66 -3.94 6.21
CA LEU A 34 -17.41 -4.69 6.44
C LEU A 34 -17.41 -5.46 7.76
N ARG A 35 -18.00 -4.91 8.84
CA ARG A 35 -18.13 -5.64 10.12
C ARG A 35 -19.00 -6.88 9.98
N GLN A 36 -20.10 -6.80 9.23
CA GLN A 36 -20.97 -7.94 8.94
C GLN A 36 -20.26 -9.04 8.14
N ARG A 37 -19.18 -8.70 7.44
CA ARG A 37 -18.28 -9.64 6.74
C ARG A 37 -17.13 -10.16 7.62
N GLY A 38 -17.10 -9.79 8.89
CA GLY A 38 -16.10 -10.25 9.86
C GLY A 38 -14.78 -9.47 9.84
N LEU A 39 -14.70 -8.32 9.15
CA LEU A 39 -13.47 -7.51 9.15
C LEU A 39 -13.36 -6.70 10.45
N SER A 40 -12.19 -6.75 11.06
CA SER A 40 -11.83 -5.88 12.18
C SER A 40 -11.54 -4.46 11.69
N LEU A 41 -12.23 -3.49 12.29
CA LEU A 41 -12.06 -2.06 12.01
C LEU A 41 -11.52 -1.35 13.25
N ALA A 42 -10.73 -0.29 13.04
CA ALA A 42 -10.32 0.61 14.11
C ALA A 42 -11.19 1.89 14.09
N VAL A 43 -11.24 2.60 15.22
CA VAL A 43 -11.92 3.89 15.34
C VAL A 43 -10.90 4.91 15.80
N LYS A 44 -10.80 6.03 15.07
CA LYS A 44 -9.95 7.16 15.44
C LYS A 44 -10.54 7.94 16.61
N GLU A 45 -9.73 8.80 17.22
CA GLU A 45 -10.17 9.69 18.32
C GLU A 45 -11.35 10.58 17.91
N ASP A 46 -11.42 10.98 16.65
CA ASP A 46 -12.52 11.78 16.08
C ASP A 46 -13.80 10.96 15.76
N GLY A 47 -13.82 9.66 16.10
CA GLY A 47 -14.93 8.75 15.83
C GLY A 47 -14.95 8.15 14.41
N THR A 48 -14.00 8.50 13.54
CA THR A 48 -13.94 7.96 12.18
C THR A 48 -13.55 6.48 12.20
N ALA A 49 -14.39 5.62 11.62
CA ALA A 49 -14.04 4.23 11.38
C ALA A 49 -13.00 4.10 10.26
N VAL A 50 -11.98 3.27 10.48
CA VAL A 50 -10.93 3.00 9.50
C VAL A 50 -10.70 1.50 9.34
N LEU A 51 -10.39 1.10 8.10
CA LEU A 51 -9.91 -0.23 7.78
C LEU A 51 -8.37 -0.24 7.90
N PRO A 52 -7.79 -0.90 8.93
CA PRO A 52 -6.34 -0.99 9.07
C PRO A 52 -5.72 -1.77 7.91
N GLN A 53 -4.50 -1.39 7.54
CA GLN A 53 -3.63 -2.12 6.62
C GLN A 53 -2.47 -2.73 7.41
N ARG A 54 -2.08 -3.99 7.21
CA ARG A 54 -2.53 -4.98 6.22
C ARG A 54 -4.03 -5.29 6.29
N CYS A 55 -4.72 -5.16 5.16
CA CYS A 55 -6.16 -5.43 5.09
C CYS A 55 -6.44 -6.89 5.45
N ALA A 56 -7.36 -7.14 6.39
CA ALA A 56 -7.75 -8.50 6.77
C ALA A 56 -8.40 -9.28 5.62
N ALA A 57 -8.97 -8.58 4.63
CA ALA A 57 -9.53 -9.21 3.43
C ALA A 57 -8.49 -9.45 2.31
N LEU A 58 -7.20 -9.21 2.55
CA LEU A 58 -6.14 -9.53 1.60
C LEU A 58 -5.67 -10.98 1.80
N GLU A 59 -5.89 -11.81 0.79
CA GLU A 59 -5.38 -13.19 0.70
C GLU A 59 -4.43 -13.29 -0.50
N GLY A 60 -3.14 -13.44 -0.23
CA GLY A 60 -2.10 -13.21 -1.23
C GLY A 60 -2.17 -11.78 -1.77
N LEU A 61 -2.55 -11.63 -3.04
CA LEU A 61 -2.79 -10.35 -3.72
C LEU A 61 -4.27 -10.13 -4.08
N CYS A 62 -5.16 -11.01 -3.61
CA CYS A 62 -6.58 -11.00 -3.92
C CYS A 62 -7.40 -10.45 -2.75
N CYS A 63 -8.40 -9.62 -3.06
CA CYS A 63 -9.34 -9.10 -2.07
C CYS A 63 -10.56 -10.03 -1.96
N THR A 64 -10.80 -10.58 -0.77
CA THR A 64 -11.92 -11.51 -0.51
C THR A 64 -13.29 -10.83 -0.41
N VAL A 65 -13.31 -9.49 -0.34
CA VAL A 65 -14.52 -8.64 -0.36
C VAL A 65 -14.51 -7.68 -1.55
N TYR A 66 -14.03 -8.13 -2.71
CA TYR A 66 -13.80 -7.28 -3.88
C TYR A 66 -15.06 -6.51 -4.32
N ALA A 67 -16.23 -7.16 -4.23
CA ALA A 67 -17.53 -6.61 -4.60
C ALA A 67 -18.04 -5.56 -3.59
N GLU A 68 -17.59 -5.60 -2.34
CA GLU A 68 -17.96 -4.68 -1.25
C GLU A 68 -16.83 -3.71 -0.88
N ARG A 69 -15.77 -3.61 -1.70
CA ARG A 69 -14.65 -2.69 -1.43
C ARG A 69 -15.16 -1.28 -1.09
N PRO A 70 -14.64 -0.66 -0.02
CA PRO A 70 -14.94 0.73 0.31
C PRO A 70 -14.67 1.67 -0.86
N GLU A 71 -15.41 2.78 -0.92
CA GLU A 71 -15.25 3.80 -1.95
C GLU A 71 -13.80 4.30 -2.00
N ALA A 72 -13.16 4.51 -0.85
CA ALA A 72 -11.76 4.90 -0.79
C ALA A 72 -10.82 3.86 -1.45
N CYS A 73 -11.04 2.55 -1.24
CA CYS A 73 -10.29 1.49 -1.91
C CYS A 73 -10.53 1.43 -3.43
N ARG A 74 -11.72 1.82 -3.89
CA ARG A 74 -12.06 1.86 -5.34
C ARG A 74 -11.51 3.08 -6.05
N ARG A 75 -11.54 4.23 -5.38
CA ARG A 75 -11.13 5.53 -5.94
C ARG A 75 -9.62 5.73 -5.90
N TYR A 76 -8.93 5.10 -4.96
CA TYR A 76 -7.49 5.24 -4.85
C TYR A 76 -6.81 4.73 -6.12
N ARG A 77 -6.00 5.61 -6.72
CA ARG A 77 -5.13 5.32 -7.86
C ARG A 77 -3.73 5.83 -7.50
N CYS A 78 -2.78 4.92 -7.33
CA CYS A 78 -1.39 5.30 -7.15
C CYS A 78 -0.84 5.92 -8.44
N GLN A 79 0.28 6.62 -8.35
CA GLN A 79 0.86 7.28 -9.51
C GLN A 79 1.16 6.29 -10.66
N LEU A 80 1.71 5.11 -10.36
CA LEU A 80 1.93 4.06 -11.35
C LEU A 80 0.64 3.59 -12.04
N PHE A 81 -0.47 3.52 -11.30
CA PHE A 81 -1.78 3.20 -11.87
C PHE A 81 -2.21 4.28 -12.87
N ASN A 82 -2.05 5.56 -12.51
CA ASN A 82 -2.41 6.67 -13.41
C ASN A 82 -1.52 6.69 -14.65
N ALA A 83 -0.21 6.53 -14.50
CA ALA A 83 0.72 6.46 -15.62
C ALA A 83 0.34 5.34 -16.61
N LEU A 84 -0.03 4.15 -16.11
CA LEU A 84 -0.52 3.06 -16.96
C LEU A 84 -1.88 3.38 -17.59
N ALA A 85 -2.80 4.01 -16.84
CA ALA A 85 -4.12 4.39 -17.33
C ALA A 85 -4.07 5.45 -18.44
N GLU A 86 -3.07 6.33 -18.36
CA GLU A 86 -2.83 7.43 -19.30
C GLU A 86 -1.92 7.01 -20.46
N GLY A 87 -1.37 5.80 -20.42
CA GLY A 87 -0.50 5.26 -21.47
C GLY A 87 0.93 5.80 -21.44
N GLU A 88 1.35 6.44 -20.34
CA GLU A 88 2.72 6.91 -20.13
C GLU A 88 3.72 5.75 -19.96
N VAL A 89 3.22 4.61 -19.48
CA VAL A 89 3.97 3.34 -19.36
C VAL A 89 3.12 2.18 -19.86
N SER A 90 3.77 1.17 -20.42
CA SER A 90 3.16 -0.13 -20.72
C SER A 90 2.93 -0.94 -19.44
N LEU A 91 2.08 -1.97 -19.53
CA LEU A 91 1.85 -2.90 -18.41
C LEU A 91 3.14 -3.59 -17.98
N GLU A 92 4.03 -3.93 -18.92
CA GLU A 92 5.28 -4.64 -18.60
C GLU A 92 6.27 -3.72 -17.89
N GLU A 93 6.42 -2.48 -18.35
CA GLU A 93 7.22 -1.46 -17.64
C GLU A 93 6.67 -1.22 -16.24
N ALA A 94 5.34 -1.12 -16.09
CA ALA A 94 4.72 -0.95 -14.79
C ALA A 94 4.95 -2.14 -13.85
N LYS A 95 4.92 -3.38 -14.36
CA LYS A 95 5.29 -4.56 -13.57
C LYS A 95 6.75 -4.52 -13.12
N GLY A 96 7.67 -4.09 -13.99
CA GLY A 96 9.08 -3.91 -13.62
C GLY A 96 9.29 -2.88 -12.50
N VAL A 97 8.50 -1.81 -12.47
CA VAL A 97 8.47 -0.85 -11.36
C VAL A 97 7.99 -1.51 -10.06
N VAL A 98 6.95 -2.35 -10.13
CA VAL A 98 6.45 -3.10 -8.98
C VAL A 98 7.51 -4.06 -8.43
N ASP A 99 8.16 -4.84 -9.31
CA ASP A 99 9.19 -5.80 -8.90
C ASP A 99 10.36 -5.12 -8.21
N THR A 100 10.80 -3.97 -8.75
CA THR A 100 11.86 -3.17 -8.14
C THR A 100 11.44 -2.64 -6.77
N ALA A 101 10.19 -2.18 -6.63
CA ALA A 101 9.67 -1.72 -5.35
C ALA A 101 9.56 -2.88 -4.33
N HIS A 102 9.09 -4.07 -4.72
CA HIS A 102 9.10 -5.25 -3.85
C HIS A 102 10.51 -5.60 -3.41
N ALA A 103 11.50 -5.61 -4.32
CA ALA A 103 12.88 -5.92 -3.98
C ALA A 103 13.48 -4.94 -2.96
N LYS A 104 13.17 -3.64 -3.08
CA LYS A 104 13.58 -2.62 -2.12
C LYS A 104 12.91 -2.80 -0.76
N VAL A 105 11.61 -3.10 -0.74
CA VAL A 105 10.87 -3.39 0.50
C VAL A 105 11.42 -4.67 1.15
N ASP A 106 11.76 -5.70 0.38
CA ASP A 106 12.33 -6.95 0.89
C ASP A 106 13.71 -6.74 1.52
N ALA A 107 14.49 -5.74 1.05
CA ALA A 107 15.72 -5.34 1.73
C ALA A 107 15.46 -4.77 3.13
N VAL A 108 14.41 -3.97 3.29
CA VAL A 108 13.97 -3.46 4.60
C VAL A 108 13.51 -4.62 5.48
N VAL A 109 12.68 -5.52 4.96
CA VAL A 109 12.17 -6.71 5.68
C VAL A 109 13.32 -7.53 6.28
N ARG A 110 14.37 -7.81 5.48
CA ARG A 110 15.56 -8.52 5.96
C ARG A 110 16.27 -7.79 7.10
N GLY A 111 16.36 -6.46 7.00
CA GLY A 111 17.06 -5.65 8.00
C GLY A 111 16.30 -5.42 9.31
N VAL A 112 14.97 -5.62 9.34
CA VAL A 112 14.17 -5.56 10.59
C VAL A 112 13.94 -6.93 11.23
N GLY A 113 14.18 -8.02 10.49
CA GLY A 113 13.98 -9.39 10.98
C GLY A 113 12.52 -9.85 11.00
N SER A 114 11.62 -9.14 10.31
CA SER A 114 10.16 -9.32 10.41
C SER A 114 9.55 -9.97 9.15
N ALA A 115 10.18 -11.03 8.65
CA ALA A 115 9.73 -11.70 7.42
C ALA A 115 8.35 -12.38 7.58
N GLU A 116 8.03 -12.85 8.78
CA GLU A 116 6.81 -13.62 9.09
C GLU A 116 5.53 -12.76 8.97
N ASP A 117 5.61 -11.46 9.25
CA ASP A 117 4.44 -10.56 9.28
C ASP A 117 4.11 -9.94 7.91
N GLY A 118 4.99 -10.16 6.92
CA GLY A 118 4.88 -9.61 5.56
C GLY A 118 5.41 -8.17 5.40
N ARG A 119 5.42 -7.72 4.14
CA ARG A 119 6.07 -6.46 3.70
C ARG A 119 5.56 -5.20 4.39
N GLY A 120 4.24 -5.00 4.43
CA GLY A 120 3.67 -3.77 4.99
C GLY A 120 3.94 -3.57 6.49
N PRO A 121 3.69 -4.57 7.35
CA PRO A 121 4.06 -4.49 8.77
C PRO A 121 5.56 -4.23 9.00
N ALA A 122 6.44 -4.89 8.25
CA ALA A 122 7.88 -4.67 8.32
C ALA A 122 8.25 -3.22 7.95
N MET A 123 7.67 -2.65 6.89
CA MET A 123 7.86 -1.24 6.53
C MET A 123 7.39 -0.29 7.64
N ARG A 124 6.24 -0.59 8.27
CA ARG A 124 5.73 0.21 9.40
C ARG A 124 6.69 0.17 10.58
N GLN A 125 7.19 -1.02 10.95
CA GLN A 125 8.16 -1.17 12.03
C GLN A 125 9.46 -0.41 11.72
N ALA A 126 9.97 -0.53 10.50
CA ALA A 126 11.17 0.19 10.07
C ALA A 126 11.00 1.70 10.19
N ARG A 127 9.86 2.26 9.76
CA ARG A 127 9.55 3.69 9.89
C ARG A 127 9.52 4.15 11.35
N VAL A 128 8.87 3.39 12.23
CA VAL A 128 8.81 3.69 13.67
C VAL A 128 10.21 3.65 14.29
N ALA A 129 10.98 2.61 14.02
CA ALA A 129 12.35 2.47 14.52
C ALA A 129 13.27 3.58 13.99
N ALA A 130 13.11 3.99 12.73
CA ALA A 130 13.85 5.11 12.15
C ALA A 130 13.51 6.44 12.85
N ALA A 131 12.22 6.70 13.11
CA ALA A 131 11.78 7.90 13.82
C ALA A 131 12.28 7.94 15.28
N SER A 132 12.43 6.78 15.92
CA SER A 132 13.00 6.64 17.26
C SER A 132 14.52 6.51 17.29
N LEU A 133 15.20 6.61 16.14
CA LEU A 133 16.65 6.46 15.99
C LEU A 133 17.21 5.09 16.46
N THR A 134 16.37 4.06 16.51
CA THR A 134 16.74 2.70 16.96
C THR A 134 17.04 1.74 15.81
N LEU A 135 16.85 2.16 14.56
CA LEU A 135 17.09 1.34 13.39
C LEU A 135 18.60 1.25 13.05
N ALA A 136 19.10 0.04 12.77
CA ALA A 136 20.49 -0.17 12.35
C ALA A 136 20.84 0.66 11.10
N PRO A 137 22.09 1.14 10.95
CA PRO A 137 22.48 2.02 9.83
C PRO A 137 22.17 1.44 8.44
N GLU A 138 22.48 0.17 8.19
CA GLU A 138 22.24 -0.51 6.91
C GLU A 138 20.75 -0.64 6.59
N THR A 139 19.94 -0.98 7.60
CA THR A 139 18.47 -1.06 7.45
C THR A 139 17.86 0.32 7.21
N ARG A 140 18.43 1.36 7.82
CA ARG A 140 18.00 2.75 7.62
C ARG A 140 18.29 3.24 6.20
N GLU A 141 19.45 2.89 5.65
CA GLU A 141 19.79 3.16 4.25
C GLU A 141 18.83 2.42 3.30
N SER A 142 18.57 1.13 3.56
CA SER A 142 17.59 0.34 2.79
C SER A 142 16.20 0.96 2.84
N LEU A 143 15.77 1.44 4.01
CA LEU A 143 14.50 2.15 4.19
C LEU A 143 14.48 3.43 3.38
N ALA A 144 15.54 4.25 3.41
CA ALA A 144 15.63 5.48 2.64
C ALA A 144 15.52 5.21 1.12
N HIS A 145 16.21 4.18 0.62
CA HIS A 145 16.11 3.77 -0.79
C HIS A 145 14.71 3.28 -1.16
N ALA A 146 14.04 2.56 -0.26
CA ALA A 146 12.65 2.14 -0.48
C ALA A 146 11.71 3.34 -0.50
N GLU A 147 11.79 4.26 0.47
CA GLU A 147 10.91 5.43 0.54
C GLU A 147 11.06 6.34 -0.68
N VAL A 148 12.29 6.65 -1.10
CA VAL A 148 12.53 7.47 -2.30
C VAL A 148 11.87 6.83 -3.53
N TYR A 149 12.01 5.52 -3.70
CA TYR A 149 11.43 4.82 -4.84
C TYR A 149 9.90 4.76 -4.79
N LEU A 150 9.33 4.50 -3.60
CA LEU A 150 7.88 4.51 -3.39
C LEU A 150 7.28 5.89 -3.62
N ASP A 151 7.96 6.95 -3.19
CA ASP A 151 7.55 8.33 -3.39
C ASP A 151 7.55 8.70 -4.88
N GLN A 152 8.60 8.30 -5.59
CA GLN A 152 8.77 8.59 -7.02
C GLN A 152 7.71 7.92 -7.91
N HIS A 153 7.33 6.68 -7.58
CA HIS A 153 6.53 5.84 -8.49
C HIS A 153 5.09 5.57 -8.01
N PHE A 154 4.80 5.68 -6.72
CA PHE A 154 3.50 5.28 -6.18
C PHE A 154 2.76 6.41 -5.48
N ARG A 155 3.44 7.24 -4.68
CA ARG A 155 2.77 8.28 -3.88
C ARG A 155 2.68 9.62 -4.61
N GLY A 156 3.67 9.95 -5.43
CA GLY A 156 3.74 11.18 -6.21
C GLY A 156 3.99 12.45 -5.40
N ARG A 157 4.76 13.37 -6.00
CA ARG A 157 4.69 14.81 -5.67
C ARG A 157 3.41 15.37 -6.26
N PHE A 158 2.49 15.84 -5.42
CA PHE A 158 1.61 16.94 -5.84
C PHE A 158 2.51 18.14 -6.19
N ARG A 159 2.85 18.32 -7.48
CA ARG A 159 3.25 19.64 -8.02
C ARG A 159 3.26 19.67 -9.56
N ARG A 160 2.12 20.07 -10.11
CA ARG A 160 1.86 21.11 -11.14
C ARG A 160 0.64 20.72 -11.99
N SER A 161 -0.54 21.02 -11.48
CA SER A 161 -1.58 21.55 -12.37
C SER A 161 -1.33 23.05 -12.46
N GLY A 162 -1.26 23.57 -13.68
CA GLY A 162 -1.23 25.01 -13.93
C GLY A 162 -2.49 25.71 -13.42
N GLY A 163 -2.33 27.01 -13.21
CA GLY A 163 -3.32 27.97 -12.70
C GLY A 163 -2.57 29.17 -12.16
#